data_AF-A0A9W8U1B4-F1
#
_entry.id   AF-A0A9W8U1B4-F1
#
_cell.length_a   1.000
_cell.length_b   1.000
_cell.length_c   1.000
_cell.angle_alpha   90.00
_cell.angle_beta   90.00
_cell.angle_gamma   90.00
#
_symmetry.space_group_name_H-M   'P 1'
#
loop_
_entity.id
_entity.type
_entity.pdbx_description
1 polymer ?
#
loop_
_entity_poly.entity_id
_entity_poly.type
_entity_poly.pdbx_seq_one_letter_code
_entity_poly.pdbx_strand_id
1 'polypeptide(L)'
;MTPQEQAQLSAAAELYYLDVINIISTGVGIGMLGMGFYVAVWYLSNSKWGHAKVILLSCCLVIVLCSCWSLAYFGSYTLSSIRLVFIDQSIEIDLTTSIILDYINSWLPSIALVTGDFIVTWRAWVLLENNHYLQLILAVLGVANLGTNIASCIEDSIMVKSKLIKTISVLDWLSNACSIALNLCATCLIAWKAWTHNHTVKGSLHQKKTYVQKVLLLLIESGAWFCSIQLTVLVFTLVSIYVSSAGSLGFQEAFAVISAASTLAPAWYPVAVIILIQSNNSPVVETLHNTRSGRYLSDVEGNIEEASNMEQGGRF
;
A
#
# COMPACT_ATOMS: atom_id res chain seq x y z
N MET A 1 -39.81 1.87 -25.05
CA MET A 1 -39.07 1.95 -23.78
C MET A 1 -39.83 2.89 -22.87
N THR A 2 -40.26 2.41 -21.71
CA THR A 2 -40.97 3.24 -20.72
C THR A 2 -39.97 4.15 -19.99
N PRO A 3 -40.40 5.29 -19.42
CA PRO A 3 -39.52 6.13 -18.59
C PRO A 3 -38.89 5.36 -17.42
N GLN A 4 -39.61 4.35 -16.90
CA GLN A 4 -39.13 3.47 -15.84
C GLN A 4 -37.99 2.55 -16.30
N GLU A 5 -38.13 1.93 -17.48
CA GLU A 5 -37.06 1.13 -18.09
C GLU A 5 -35.82 1.99 -18.37
N GLN A 6 -36.01 3.23 -18.81
CA GLN A 6 -34.91 4.15 -19.09
C GLN A 6 -34.16 4.55 -17.81
N ALA A 7 -34.88 4.78 -16.71
CA ALA A 7 -34.27 5.07 -15.40
C ALA A 7 -33.48 3.87 -14.86
N GLN A 8 -34.02 2.65 -14.99
CA GLN A 8 -33.33 1.43 -14.57
C GLN A 8 -32.06 1.17 -15.40
N LEU A 9 -32.13 1.38 -16.72
CA LEU A 9 -30.96 1.22 -17.58
C LEU A 9 -29.87 2.25 -17.25
N SER A 10 -30.24 3.50 -16.95
CA SER A 10 -29.29 4.54 -16.54
C SER A 10 -28.59 4.17 -15.22
N ALA A 11 -29.35 3.74 -14.21
CA ALA A 11 -28.79 3.34 -12.92
C ALA A 11 -27.86 2.12 -13.05
N ALA A 12 -28.23 1.13 -13.86
CA ALA A 12 -27.38 -0.02 -14.14
C ALA A 12 -26.09 0.39 -14.87
N ALA A 13 -26.18 1.30 -15.84
CA ALA A 13 -25.03 1.80 -16.58
C ALA A 13 -24.02 2.54 -15.66
N GLU A 14 -24.51 3.33 -14.71
CA GLU A 14 -23.66 4.00 -13.70
C GLU A 14 -22.92 2.99 -12.82
N LEU A 15 -23.59 1.94 -12.34
CA LEU A 15 -22.96 0.87 -11.56
C LEU A 15 -21.86 0.15 -12.37
N TYR A 16 -22.15 -0.22 -13.62
CA TYR A 16 -21.16 -0.87 -14.49
C TYR A 16 -19.96 0.01 -14.78
N TYR A 17 -20.20 1.30 -14.95
CA TYR A 17 -19.14 2.27 -15.16
C TYR A 17 -18.19 2.34 -13.94
N LEU A 18 -18.73 2.37 -12.72
CA LEU A 18 -17.94 2.35 -11.49
C LEU A 18 -17.19 1.01 -11.30
N ASP A 19 -17.81 -0.12 -11.62
CA ASP A 19 -17.15 -1.43 -11.56
C ASP A 19 -15.97 -1.50 -12.53
N VAL A 20 -16.10 -0.96 -13.74
CA VAL A 20 -15.01 -0.86 -14.71
C VAL A 20 -13.86 0.00 -14.16
N ILE A 21 -14.16 1.12 -13.51
CA ILE A 21 -13.14 1.95 -12.85
C ILE A 21 -12.43 1.19 -11.73
N ASN A 22 -13.17 0.45 -10.91
CA ASN A 22 -12.59 -0.39 -9.85
C ASN A 22 -11.67 -1.48 -10.44
N ILE A 23 -12.09 -2.13 -11.53
CA ILE A 23 -11.30 -3.15 -12.24
C ILE A 23 -10.00 -2.55 -12.77
N ILE A 24 -10.08 -1.40 -13.45
CA ILE A 24 -8.89 -0.73 -14.02
C ILE A 24 -7.94 -0.29 -12.90
N SER A 25 -8.46 0.39 -11.88
CA SER A 25 -7.66 0.94 -10.79
C SER A 25 -6.95 -0.17 -9.99
N THR A 26 -7.70 -1.22 -9.64
CA THR A 26 -7.17 -2.38 -8.93
C THR A 26 -6.19 -3.17 -9.79
N GLY A 27 -6.51 -3.37 -11.08
CA GLY A 27 -5.66 -4.08 -12.03
C GLY A 27 -4.31 -3.38 -12.24
N VAL A 28 -4.32 -2.05 -12.43
CA VAL A 28 -3.08 -1.25 -12.52
C VAL A 28 -2.26 -1.37 -11.24
N GLY A 29 -2.91 -1.25 -10.08
CA GLY A 29 -2.22 -1.36 -8.80
C GLY A 29 -1.62 -2.75 -8.53
N ILE A 30 -2.32 -3.83 -8.88
CA ILE A 30 -1.80 -5.20 -8.82
C ILE A 30 -0.62 -5.35 -9.77
N GLY A 31 -0.70 -4.79 -10.98
CA GLY A 31 0.41 -4.81 -11.95
C GLY A 31 1.67 -4.14 -11.39
N MET A 32 1.53 -2.95 -10.79
CA MET A 32 2.63 -2.25 -10.11
C MET A 32 3.23 -3.07 -8.97
N LEU A 33 2.37 -3.65 -8.13
CA LEU A 33 2.80 -4.48 -7.01
C LEU A 33 3.49 -5.77 -7.48
N GLY A 34 2.97 -6.42 -8.53
CA GLY A 34 3.52 -7.62 -9.14
C GLY A 34 4.91 -7.39 -9.73
N MET A 35 5.11 -6.28 -10.44
CA MET A 35 6.44 -5.89 -10.94
C MET A 35 7.42 -5.67 -9.78
N GLY A 36 7.01 -4.94 -8.74
CA GLY A 36 7.84 -4.72 -7.57
C GLY A 36 8.16 -6.02 -6.81
N PHE A 37 7.18 -6.90 -6.65
CA PHE A 37 7.34 -8.21 -6.01
C PHE A 37 8.30 -9.11 -6.79
N TYR A 38 8.18 -9.15 -8.13
CA TYR A 38 9.12 -9.87 -8.99
C TYR A 38 10.57 -9.38 -8.79
N VAL A 39 10.78 -8.07 -8.81
CA VAL A 39 12.11 -7.48 -8.56
C VAL A 39 12.60 -7.83 -7.14
N ALA A 40 11.75 -7.71 -6.12
CA ALA A 40 12.10 -8.05 -4.74
C ALA A 40 12.49 -9.53 -4.58
N VAL A 41 11.74 -10.46 -5.18
CA VAL A 41 12.04 -11.89 -5.18
C VAL A 41 13.33 -12.17 -5.94
N TRP A 42 13.54 -11.55 -7.11
CA TRP A 42 14.78 -11.70 -7.88
C TRP A 42 16.03 -11.31 -7.08
N TYR A 43 15.98 -10.17 -6.38
CA TYR A 43 17.06 -9.77 -5.47
C TYR A 43 17.20 -10.71 -4.27
N LEU A 44 16.09 -11.22 -3.72
CA LEU A 44 16.11 -12.12 -2.56
C LEU A 44 16.59 -13.54 -2.88
N SER A 45 16.38 -14.03 -4.10
CA SER A 45 16.91 -15.31 -4.56
C SER A 45 18.45 -15.35 -4.55
N ASN A 46 19.09 -14.18 -4.59
CA ASN A 46 20.54 -14.03 -4.49
C ASN A 46 21.02 -13.78 -3.04
N SER A 47 20.14 -13.85 -2.04
CA SER A 47 20.42 -13.47 -0.65
C SER A 47 19.96 -14.54 0.34
N LYS A 48 20.55 -14.55 1.55
CA LYS A 48 20.05 -15.40 2.63
C LYS A 48 18.67 -14.91 3.11
N TRP A 49 17.77 -15.87 3.28
CA TRP A 49 16.41 -15.65 3.75
C TRP A 49 16.44 -15.46 5.27
N GLY A 50 15.88 -14.35 5.75
CA GLY A 50 15.72 -14.07 7.17
C GLY A 50 14.23 -14.03 7.52
N HIS A 51 13.88 -14.39 8.75
CA HIS A 51 12.49 -14.44 9.24
C HIS A 51 11.70 -13.15 8.93
N ALA A 52 12.33 -11.98 9.09
CA ALA A 52 11.69 -10.69 8.79
C ALA A 52 11.25 -10.55 7.32
N LYS A 53 12.11 -10.98 6.38
CA LYS A 53 11.83 -10.92 4.93
C LYS A 53 10.67 -11.85 4.56
N VAL A 54 10.65 -13.06 5.15
CA VAL A 54 9.61 -14.06 4.90
C VAL A 54 8.24 -13.54 5.32
N ILE A 55 8.11 -13.05 6.55
CA ILE A 55 6.82 -12.57 7.04
C ILE A 55 6.34 -11.36 6.21
N LEU A 56 7.23 -10.44 5.84
CA LEU A 56 6.87 -9.31 4.96
C LEU A 56 6.37 -9.77 3.58
N LEU A 57 7.07 -10.71 2.94
CA LEU A 57 6.63 -11.28 1.65
C LEU A 57 5.29 -12.02 1.78
N SER A 58 5.09 -12.78 2.87
CA SER A 58 3.82 -13.44 3.15
C SER A 58 2.68 -12.43 3.31
N CYS A 59 2.90 -11.32 4.02
CA CYS A 59 1.90 -10.27 4.17
C CYS A 59 1.60 -9.59 2.82
N CYS A 60 2.62 -9.30 2.00
CA CYS A 60 2.42 -8.79 0.66
C CYS A 60 1.62 -9.77 -0.22
N LEU A 61 1.92 -11.07 -0.13
CA LEU A 61 1.19 -12.10 -0.87
C LEU A 61 -0.29 -12.15 -0.45
N VAL A 62 -0.60 -12.05 0.84
CA VAL A 62 -1.98 -11.97 1.34
C VAL A 62 -2.71 -10.76 0.72
N ILE A 63 -2.09 -9.58 0.73
CA ILE A 63 -2.70 -8.37 0.14
C ILE A 63 -2.92 -8.53 -1.37
N VAL A 64 -1.97 -9.12 -2.11
CA VAL A 64 -2.12 -9.44 -3.53
C VAL A 64 -3.29 -10.39 -3.76
N LEU A 65 -3.38 -11.48 -3.00
CA LEU A 65 -4.44 -12.48 -3.14
C LEU A 65 -5.83 -11.87 -2.86
N CYS A 66 -5.95 -11.04 -1.82
CA CYS A 66 -7.19 -10.31 -1.54
C CYS A 66 -7.58 -9.40 -2.70
N SER A 67 -6.61 -8.67 -3.25
CA SER A 67 -6.85 -7.75 -4.36
C SER A 67 -7.18 -8.48 -5.67
N CYS A 68 -6.53 -9.59 -5.96
CA CYS A 68 -6.83 -10.46 -7.11
C CYS A 68 -8.24 -11.02 -7.02
N TRP A 69 -8.69 -11.41 -5.83
CA TRP A 69 -10.07 -11.83 -5.64
C TRP A 69 -11.04 -10.68 -5.91
N SER A 70 -10.82 -9.48 -5.34
CA SER A 70 -11.69 -8.34 -5.61
C SER A 70 -11.78 -8.03 -7.11
N LEU A 71 -10.65 -8.10 -7.83
CA LEU A 71 -10.64 -7.97 -9.30
C LEU A 71 -11.50 -9.03 -10.00
N ALA A 72 -11.39 -10.30 -9.59
CA ALA A 72 -12.18 -11.39 -10.14
C ALA A 72 -13.68 -11.22 -9.80
N TYR A 73 -14.00 -10.76 -8.60
CA TYR A 73 -15.36 -10.49 -8.15
C TYR A 73 -15.99 -9.38 -9.00
N PHE A 74 -15.39 -8.19 -9.07
CA PHE A 74 -15.93 -7.09 -9.87
C PHE A 74 -16.03 -7.44 -11.36
N GLY A 75 -15.03 -8.13 -11.91
CA GLY A 75 -15.04 -8.59 -13.30
C GLY A 75 -16.17 -9.60 -13.58
N SER A 76 -16.34 -10.60 -12.72
CA SER A 76 -17.41 -11.61 -12.86
C SER A 76 -18.81 -11.03 -12.63
N TYR A 77 -18.95 -10.12 -11.67
CA TYR A 77 -20.19 -9.41 -11.38
C TYR A 77 -20.62 -8.54 -12.58
N THR A 78 -19.70 -7.74 -13.12
CA THR A 78 -19.95 -6.87 -14.29
C THR A 78 -20.36 -7.71 -15.49
N LEU A 79 -19.62 -8.78 -15.78
CA LEU A 79 -19.89 -9.64 -16.94
C LEU A 79 -21.24 -10.36 -16.82
N SER A 80 -21.56 -10.86 -15.62
CA SER A 80 -22.83 -11.54 -15.36
C SER A 80 -24.00 -10.57 -15.49
N SER A 81 -23.86 -9.36 -14.96
CA SER A 81 -24.91 -8.33 -15.00
C SER A 81 -25.16 -7.82 -16.43
N ILE A 82 -24.11 -7.60 -17.23
CA ILE A 82 -24.24 -7.28 -18.66
C ILE A 82 -24.96 -8.40 -19.41
N ARG A 83 -24.60 -9.66 -19.14
CA ARG A 83 -25.23 -10.82 -19.78
C ARG A 83 -26.73 -10.92 -19.46
N LEU A 84 -27.11 -10.68 -18.20
CA LEU A 84 -28.52 -10.67 -17.79
C LEU A 84 -29.33 -9.59 -18.48
N VAL A 85 -28.80 -8.36 -18.55
CA VAL A 85 -29.54 -7.21 -19.08
C VAL A 85 -29.67 -7.28 -20.60
N PHE A 86 -28.62 -7.73 -21.31
CA PHE A 86 -28.54 -7.60 -22.77
C PHE A 86 -28.68 -8.89 -23.57
N ILE A 87 -28.39 -10.06 -22.97
CA ILE A 87 -28.29 -11.32 -23.72
C ILE A 87 -29.40 -12.29 -23.34
N ASP A 88 -29.55 -12.59 -22.05
CA ASP A 88 -30.46 -13.66 -21.61
C ASP A 88 -31.03 -13.38 -20.22
N GLN A 89 -32.31 -12.98 -20.18
CA GLN A 89 -33.06 -12.76 -18.95
C GLN A 89 -33.46 -14.08 -18.26
N SER A 90 -33.24 -15.25 -18.89
CA SER A 90 -33.60 -16.56 -18.32
C SER A 90 -32.52 -17.17 -17.42
N ILE A 91 -31.33 -16.55 -17.35
CA ILE A 91 -30.29 -16.98 -16.41
C ILE A 91 -30.71 -16.54 -15.01
N GLU A 92 -31.29 -17.45 -14.24
CA GLU A 92 -31.30 -17.31 -12.78
C GLU A 92 -29.84 -17.34 -12.32
N ILE A 93 -29.30 -16.20 -11.89
CA ILE A 93 -28.11 -16.23 -11.04
C ILE A 93 -28.54 -17.01 -9.81
N ASP A 94 -27.87 -18.15 -9.55
CA ASP A 94 -28.07 -18.88 -8.30
C ASP A 94 -27.84 -17.90 -7.14
N LEU A 95 -28.94 -17.51 -6.51
CA LEU A 95 -28.98 -16.54 -5.43
C LEU A 95 -28.02 -16.96 -4.30
N THR A 96 -27.84 -18.26 -4.12
CA THR A 96 -26.91 -18.84 -3.14
C THR A 96 -25.46 -18.49 -3.48
N THR A 97 -25.07 -18.68 -4.73
CA THR A 97 -23.73 -18.36 -5.23
C THR A 97 -23.44 -16.86 -5.14
N SER A 98 -24.38 -15.99 -5.51
CA SER A 98 -24.21 -14.53 -5.40
C SER A 98 -23.97 -14.09 -3.96
N ILE A 99 -24.79 -14.58 -3.03
CA ILE A 99 -24.67 -14.25 -1.61
C ILE A 99 -23.30 -14.67 -1.05
N ILE A 100 -22.81 -15.87 -1.41
CA ILE A 100 -21.49 -16.35 -0.97
C ILE A 100 -20.37 -15.44 -1.50
N LEU A 101 -20.45 -15.01 -2.75
CA LEU A 101 -19.44 -14.12 -3.34
C LEU A 101 -19.44 -12.74 -2.66
N ASP A 102 -20.61 -12.19 -2.36
CA ASP A 102 -20.76 -10.92 -1.64
C ASP A 102 -20.19 -11.01 -0.21
N TYR A 103 -20.45 -12.14 0.47
CA TYR A 103 -19.86 -12.43 1.78
C TYR A 103 -18.34 -12.41 1.72
N ILE A 104 -17.73 -13.15 0.81
CA ILE A 104 -16.27 -13.21 0.71
C ILE A 104 -15.69 -11.82 0.39
N ASN A 105 -16.33 -11.09 -0.53
CA ASN A 105 -15.87 -9.76 -0.92
C ASN A 105 -15.94 -8.73 0.21
N SER A 106 -16.87 -8.86 1.16
CA SER A 106 -16.94 -7.94 2.32
C SER A 106 -15.77 -8.06 3.29
N TRP A 107 -15.15 -9.24 3.41
CA TRP A 107 -14.06 -9.48 4.37
C TRP A 107 -12.68 -9.13 3.83
N LEU A 108 -12.46 -9.28 2.53
CA LEU A 108 -11.13 -9.20 1.94
C LEU A 108 -10.48 -7.82 2.00
N PRO A 109 -11.18 -6.69 1.77
CA PRO A 109 -10.61 -5.36 1.96
C PRO A 109 -10.13 -5.16 3.41
N SER A 110 -10.90 -5.61 4.39
CA SER A 110 -10.54 -5.52 5.81
C SER A 110 -9.35 -6.41 6.17
N ILE A 111 -9.24 -7.61 5.58
CA ILE A 111 -8.06 -8.47 5.74
C ILE A 111 -6.82 -7.79 5.17
N ALA A 112 -6.93 -7.18 3.98
CA ALA A 112 -5.82 -6.44 3.38
C ALA A 112 -5.41 -5.21 4.23
N LEU A 113 -6.39 -4.46 4.73
CA LEU A 113 -6.18 -3.30 5.61
C LEU A 113 -5.48 -3.69 6.92
N VAL A 114 -6.02 -4.68 7.65
CA VAL A 114 -5.44 -5.18 8.91
C VAL A 114 -4.04 -5.77 8.68
N THR A 115 -3.82 -6.44 7.55
CA THR A 115 -2.48 -6.93 7.18
C THR A 115 -1.51 -5.75 6.96
N GLY A 116 -1.96 -4.69 6.31
CA GLY A 116 -1.21 -3.44 6.17
C GLY A 116 -0.85 -2.78 7.50
N ASP A 117 -1.84 -2.68 8.39
CA ASP A 117 -1.68 -2.10 9.72
C ASP A 117 -0.72 -2.92 10.58
N PHE A 118 -0.78 -4.25 10.45
CA PHE A 118 0.16 -5.17 11.08
C PHE A 118 1.60 -4.93 10.60
N ILE A 119 1.82 -4.80 9.28
CA ILE A 119 3.15 -4.47 8.73
C ILE A 119 3.66 -3.17 9.36
N VAL A 120 2.81 -2.14 9.41
CA VAL A 120 3.19 -0.83 9.94
C VAL A 120 3.56 -0.90 11.42
N THR A 121 2.69 -1.52 12.22
CA THR A 121 2.84 -1.67 13.66
C THR A 121 4.05 -2.53 14.02
N TRP A 122 4.28 -3.63 13.31
CA TRP A 122 5.42 -4.50 13.55
C TRP A 122 6.75 -3.76 13.34
N ARG A 123 6.86 -2.89 12.34
CA ARG A 123 8.08 -2.07 12.14
C ARG A 123 8.36 -1.16 13.33
N ALA A 124 7.33 -0.46 13.79
CA ALA A 124 7.46 0.39 14.97
C ALA A 124 7.84 -0.45 16.19
N TRP A 125 7.24 -1.63 16.36
CA TRP A 125 7.53 -2.55 17.45
C TRP A 125 9.00 -2.97 17.51
N VAL A 126 9.58 -3.38 16.38
CA VAL A 126 10.99 -3.79 16.27
C VAL A 126 11.94 -2.63 16.59
N LEU A 127 11.57 -1.39 16.26
CA LEU A 127 12.40 -0.22 16.59
C LEU A 127 12.31 0.19 18.08
N LEU A 128 11.31 -0.33 18.80
CA LEU A 128 11.00 0.00 20.19
C LEU A 128 11.50 -1.04 21.20
N GLU A 129 12.46 -1.89 20.84
CA GLU A 129 12.99 -3.01 21.67
C GLU A 129 13.18 -2.71 23.17
N ASN A 130 13.54 -1.48 23.54
CA ASN A 130 13.81 -1.09 24.94
C ASN A 130 12.70 -0.28 25.63
N ASN A 131 11.54 -0.04 25.01
CA ASN A 131 10.46 0.75 25.61
C ASN A 131 9.11 0.02 25.61
N HIS A 132 8.91 -0.79 26.66
CA HIS A 132 7.70 -1.60 26.84
C HIS A 132 6.41 -0.78 26.98
N TYR A 133 6.48 0.47 27.46
CA TYR A 133 5.29 1.32 27.57
C TYR A 133 4.75 1.71 26.18
N LEU A 134 5.64 2.08 25.25
CA LEU A 134 5.24 2.43 23.88
C LEU A 134 4.80 1.20 23.08
N GLN A 135 5.42 0.03 23.34
CA GLN A 135 4.95 -1.24 22.82
C GLN A 135 3.55 -1.59 23.33
N LEU A 136 3.26 -1.39 24.62
CA LEU A 136 1.93 -1.60 25.18
C LEU A 136 0.88 -0.69 24.53
N ILE A 137 1.18 0.60 24.33
CA ILE A 137 0.28 1.53 23.64
C ILE A 137 -0.01 1.05 22.22
N LEU A 138 1.01 0.63 21.47
CA LEU A 138 0.84 0.06 20.13
C LEU A 138 0.02 -1.24 20.14
N ALA A 139 0.23 -2.11 21.14
CA ALA A 139 -0.54 -3.35 21.28
C ALA A 139 -2.03 -3.06 21.52
N VAL A 140 -2.34 -2.16 22.46
CA VAL A 140 -3.73 -1.79 22.78
C VAL A 140 -4.42 -1.17 21.56
N LEU A 141 -3.73 -0.27 20.87
CA LEU A 141 -4.26 0.37 19.66
C LEU A 141 -4.43 -0.64 18.51
N GLY A 142 -3.50 -1.60 18.38
CA GLY A 142 -3.60 -2.71 17.44
C GLY A 142 -4.78 -3.64 17.69
N VAL A 143 -5.03 -3.99 18.97
CA VAL A 143 -6.20 -4.81 19.36
C VAL A 143 -7.50 -4.05 19.11
N ALA A 144 -7.55 -2.75 19.44
CA ALA A 144 -8.71 -1.92 19.16
C ALA A 144 -9.01 -1.86 17.66
N ASN A 145 -7.98 -1.60 16.83
CA ASN A 145 -8.10 -1.57 15.37
C ASN A 145 -8.58 -2.91 14.78
N LEU A 146 -8.02 -4.03 15.25
CA LEU A 146 -8.46 -5.36 14.83
C LEU A 146 -9.93 -5.60 15.19
N GLY A 147 -10.31 -5.24 16.43
CA GLY A 147 -11.69 -5.38 16.91
C GLY A 147 -12.69 -4.56 16.10
N THR A 148 -12.37 -3.31 15.77
CA THR A 148 -13.25 -2.45 14.96
C THR A 148 -13.39 -2.94 13.53
N ASN A 149 -12.32 -3.46 12.91
CA ASN A 149 -12.37 -4.05 11.57
C ASN A 149 -13.23 -5.33 11.56
N ILE A 150 -13.07 -6.21 12.55
CA ILE A 150 -13.89 -7.42 12.68
C ILE A 150 -15.37 -7.04 12.87
N ALA A 151 -15.65 -6.05 13.72
CA ALA A 151 -17.03 -5.60 13.96
C ALA A 151 -17.67 -5.04 12.67
N SER A 152 -16.94 -4.24 11.89
CA SER A 152 -17.41 -3.72 10.59
C SER A 152 -17.68 -4.87 9.60
N CYS A 153 -16.79 -5.87 9.48
CA CYS A 153 -17.05 -7.05 8.64
C CYS A 153 -18.29 -7.85 9.05
N ILE A 154 -18.53 -7.98 10.37
CA ILE A 154 -19.71 -8.68 10.89
C ILE A 154 -20.98 -7.89 10.55
N GLU A 155 -20.95 -6.57 10.67
CA GLU A 155 -22.07 -5.72 10.28
C GLU A 155 -22.37 -5.85 8.78
N ASP A 156 -21.35 -5.76 7.92
CA ASP A 156 -21.46 -6.00 6.48
C ASP A 156 -22.05 -7.39 6.17
N SER A 157 -21.59 -8.41 6.88
CA SER A 157 -22.08 -9.79 6.76
C SER A 157 -23.56 -9.92 7.13
N ILE A 158 -24.05 -9.15 8.10
CA ILE A 158 -25.46 -9.11 8.49
C ILE A 158 -26.27 -8.36 7.42
N MET A 159 -25.75 -7.27 6.85
CA MET A 159 -26.39 -6.54 5.75
C MET A 159 -26.57 -7.42 4.50
N VAL A 160 -25.53 -8.17 4.11
CA VAL A 160 -25.60 -9.14 3.01
C VAL A 160 -26.67 -10.22 3.30
N LYS A 161 -26.71 -10.77 4.52
CA LYS A 161 -27.71 -11.77 4.91
C LYS A 161 -29.15 -11.26 4.78
N SER A 162 -29.35 -10.02 5.23
CA SER A 162 -30.66 -9.38 5.31
C SER A 162 -31.10 -8.81 3.96
N LYS A 163 -30.27 -8.92 2.91
CA LYS A 163 -30.48 -8.34 1.59
C LYS A 163 -30.77 -6.84 1.66
N LEU A 164 -30.25 -6.18 2.69
CA LEU A 164 -30.34 -4.74 2.82
C LEU A 164 -29.32 -4.11 1.87
N ILE A 165 -29.70 -2.99 1.27
CA ILE A 165 -28.75 -2.17 0.50
C ILE A 165 -27.61 -1.82 1.46
N LYS A 166 -26.37 -2.14 1.08
CA LYS A 166 -25.20 -1.78 1.87
C LYS A 166 -25.19 -0.26 2.03
N THR A 167 -25.30 0.19 3.27
CA THR A 167 -25.17 1.60 3.63
C THR A 167 -23.90 1.76 4.41
N ILE A 168 -23.17 2.84 4.15
CA ILE A 168 -21.94 3.13 4.87
C ILE A 168 -22.31 3.38 6.34
N SER A 169 -21.77 2.57 7.23
CA SER A 169 -22.16 2.54 8.64
C SER A 169 -21.23 3.37 9.52
N VAL A 170 -21.59 3.49 10.80
CA VAL A 170 -20.72 4.12 11.80
C VAL A 170 -19.44 3.31 12.00
N LEU A 171 -19.50 1.98 11.89
CA LEU A 171 -18.34 1.13 12.07
C LEU A 171 -17.37 1.25 10.89
N ASP A 172 -17.83 1.57 9.68
CA ASP A 172 -16.97 1.73 8.50
C ASP A 172 -16.02 2.93 8.60
N TRP A 173 -16.51 4.08 9.05
CA TRP A 173 -15.62 5.23 9.26
C TRP A 173 -14.81 5.08 10.55
N LEU A 174 -15.37 4.42 11.57
CA LEU A 174 -14.67 4.19 12.84
C LEU A 174 -13.50 3.21 12.68
N SER A 175 -13.67 2.11 11.92
CA SER A 175 -12.60 1.16 11.63
C SER A 175 -11.46 1.83 10.85
N ASN A 176 -11.78 2.66 9.87
CA ASN A 176 -10.81 3.49 9.14
C ASN A 176 -10.10 4.49 10.07
N ALA A 177 -10.84 5.17 10.95
CA ALA A 177 -10.26 6.12 11.90
C ALA A 177 -9.31 5.44 12.89
N CYS A 178 -9.65 4.26 13.40
CA CYS A 178 -8.79 3.45 14.25
C CYS A 178 -7.50 3.01 13.53
N SER A 179 -7.62 2.60 12.25
CA SER A 179 -6.47 2.25 11.41
C SER A 179 -5.54 3.45 11.21
N ILE A 180 -6.08 4.64 10.88
CA ILE A 180 -5.30 5.88 10.75
C ILE A 180 -4.58 6.21 12.06
N ALA A 181 -5.27 6.14 13.20
CA ALA A 181 -4.68 6.43 14.49
C ALA A 181 -3.51 5.49 14.81
N LEU A 182 -3.66 4.19 14.52
CA LEU A 182 -2.61 3.19 14.67
C LEU A 182 -1.40 3.48 13.78
N ASN A 183 -1.63 3.72 12.50
CA ASN A 183 -0.57 3.96 11.53
C ASN A 183 0.15 5.29 11.76
N LEU A 184 -0.57 6.33 12.16
CA LEU A 184 0.00 7.62 12.51
C LEU A 184 0.85 7.50 13.77
N CYS A 185 0.33 6.83 14.81
CA CYS A 185 1.09 6.56 16.04
C CYS A 185 2.37 5.80 15.75
N ALA A 186 2.29 4.69 14.99
CA ALA A 186 3.46 3.91 14.58
C ALA A 186 4.46 4.76 13.79
N THR A 187 4.00 5.56 12.82
CA THR A 187 4.86 6.43 12.01
C THR A 187 5.55 7.50 12.85
N CYS A 188 4.82 8.14 13.77
CA CYS A 188 5.38 9.11 14.72
C CYS A 188 6.43 8.48 15.64
N LEU A 189 6.19 7.25 16.12
CA LEU A 189 7.16 6.52 16.95
C LEU A 189 8.44 6.17 16.18
N ILE A 190 8.31 5.77 14.91
CA ILE A 190 9.46 5.55 14.01
C ILE A 190 10.23 6.86 13.81
N ALA A 191 9.52 7.98 13.58
CA ALA A 191 10.14 9.30 13.41
C ALA A 191 10.86 9.78 14.67
N TRP A 192 10.25 9.61 15.84
CA TRP A 192 10.87 9.92 17.13
C TRP A 192 12.12 9.09 17.38
N LYS A 193 12.08 7.79 17.07
CA LYS A 193 13.26 6.91 17.17
C LYS A 193 14.36 7.35 16.21
N ALA A 194 14.01 7.70 14.97
CA ALA A 194 14.96 8.18 13.96
C ALA A 194 15.62 9.49 14.39
N TRP A 195 14.85 10.44 14.95
CA TRP A 195 15.38 11.66 15.53
C TRP A 195 16.35 11.35 16.66
N THR A 196 15.93 10.56 17.65
CA THR A 196 16.74 10.23 18.83
C THR A 196 18.06 9.58 18.42
N HIS A 197 18.00 8.62 17.47
CA HIS A 197 19.20 8.02 16.90
C HIS A 197 20.10 9.09 16.25
N ASN A 198 19.53 9.99 15.43
CA ASN A 198 20.31 11.02 14.75
C ASN A 198 20.97 12.02 15.72
N HIS A 199 20.31 12.34 16.84
CA HIS A 199 20.82 13.27 17.83
C HIS A 199 21.97 12.68 18.66
N THR A 200 21.82 11.44 19.14
CA THR A 200 22.86 10.73 19.93
C THR A 200 24.12 10.47 19.10
N VAL A 201 23.95 10.38 17.78
CA VAL A 201 24.97 9.89 16.87
C VAL A 201 25.76 11.03 16.19
N LYS A 202 25.50 12.31 16.47
CA LYS A 202 26.32 13.43 15.96
C LYS A 202 27.82 13.40 16.38
N GLY A 203 28.26 12.45 17.21
CA GLY A 203 29.63 12.36 17.74
C GLY A 203 30.63 11.36 17.11
N SER A 204 30.26 10.30 16.37
CA SER A 204 31.27 9.27 15.96
C SER A 204 31.03 8.54 14.62
N LEU A 205 31.92 8.71 13.63
CA LEU A 205 32.06 7.97 12.34
C LEU A 205 31.00 8.20 11.24
N HIS A 206 31.44 8.64 10.05
CA HIS A 206 30.60 9.25 9.01
C HIS A 206 30.03 8.32 7.90
N GLN A 207 30.49 7.09 7.71
CA GLN A 207 30.17 6.34 6.47
C GLN A 207 29.05 5.29 6.56
N LYS A 208 28.94 4.46 7.61
CA LYS A 208 27.83 3.48 7.75
C LYS A 208 26.49 4.09 8.20
N LYS A 209 26.50 5.35 8.66
CA LYS A 209 25.33 6.04 9.22
C LYS A 209 24.30 6.47 8.20
N THR A 210 24.74 6.80 6.99
CA THR A 210 23.87 7.38 5.95
C THR A 210 22.84 6.37 5.47
N TYR A 211 23.16 5.08 5.47
CA TYR A 211 22.25 4.04 5.01
C TYR A 211 21.08 3.78 5.96
N VAL A 212 21.33 3.62 7.26
CA VAL A 212 20.27 3.44 8.26
C VAL A 212 19.36 4.68 8.31
N GLN A 213 19.94 5.87 8.19
CA GLN A 213 19.18 7.12 8.09
C GLN A 213 18.30 7.15 6.84
N LYS A 214 18.81 6.74 5.67
CA LYS A 214 18.02 6.64 4.42
C LYS A 214 16.84 5.67 4.56
N VAL A 215 17.07 4.50 5.16
CA VAL A 215 16.02 3.51 5.38
C VAL A 215 14.97 4.07 6.35
N LEU A 216 15.37 4.63 7.50
CA LEU A 216 14.44 5.24 8.46
C LEU A 216 13.64 6.40 7.84
N LEU A 217 14.29 7.24 7.03
CA LEU A 217 13.61 8.33 6.32
C LEU A 217 12.58 7.79 5.33
N LEU A 218 12.92 6.77 4.54
CA LEU A 218 11.99 6.12 3.63
C LEU A 218 10.79 5.51 4.37
N LEU A 219 11.01 4.92 5.56
CA LEU A 219 9.93 4.41 6.40
C LEU A 219 8.97 5.51 6.86
N ILE A 220 9.51 6.67 7.25
CA ILE A 220 8.70 7.82 7.70
C ILE A 220 7.93 8.41 6.52
N GLU A 221 8.59 8.64 5.39
CA GLU A 221 7.98 9.23 4.19
C GLU A 221 6.86 8.34 3.64
N SER A 222 7.12 7.04 3.49
CA SER A 222 6.10 6.08 3.05
C SER A 222 4.96 5.91 4.05
N GLY A 223 5.24 5.93 5.36
CA GLY A 223 4.22 5.91 6.41
C GLY A 223 3.32 7.15 6.37
N ALA A 224 3.90 8.34 6.16
CA ALA A 224 3.14 9.58 6.01
C ALA A 224 2.26 9.58 4.75
N TRP A 225 2.77 9.08 3.62
CA TRP A 225 1.97 8.89 2.40
C TRP A 225 0.81 7.93 2.64
N PHE A 226 1.05 6.80 3.30
CA PHE A 226 0.00 5.84 3.62
C PHE A 226 -1.09 6.45 4.51
N CYS A 227 -0.71 7.15 5.59
CA CYS A 227 -1.66 7.84 6.46
C CYS A 227 -2.45 8.91 5.70
N SER A 228 -1.82 9.60 4.74
CA SER A 228 -2.50 10.63 3.91
C SER A 228 -3.53 10.02 2.98
N ILE A 229 -3.23 8.86 2.37
CA ILE A 229 -4.18 8.11 1.54
C ILE A 229 -5.35 7.63 2.38
N GLN A 230 -5.10 7.03 3.55
CA GLN A 230 -6.16 6.59 4.46
C GLN A 230 -7.03 7.75 4.95
N LEU A 231 -6.43 8.89 5.29
CA LEU A 231 -7.16 10.10 5.68
C LEU A 231 -8.07 10.59 4.55
N THR A 232 -7.59 10.52 3.31
CA THR A 232 -8.40 10.87 2.14
C THR A 232 -9.58 9.92 2.01
N VAL A 233 -9.38 8.60 2.13
CA VAL A 233 -10.48 7.62 2.17
C VAL A 233 -11.49 7.97 3.26
N LEU A 234 -11.04 8.25 4.49
CA LEU A 234 -11.92 8.62 5.60
C LEU A 234 -12.74 9.87 5.29
N VAL A 235 -12.13 10.90 4.71
CA VAL A 235 -12.86 12.12 4.31
C VAL A 235 -13.94 11.80 3.28
N PHE A 236 -13.62 11.01 2.26
CA PHE A 236 -14.61 10.60 1.27
C PHE A 236 -15.73 9.76 1.90
N THR A 237 -15.41 8.84 2.81
CA THR A 237 -16.40 8.05 3.57
C THR A 237 -17.31 8.93 4.42
N LEU A 238 -16.79 9.98 5.06
CA LEU A 238 -17.62 10.90 5.84
C LEU A 238 -18.49 11.77 4.93
N VAL A 239 -17.95 12.25 3.81
CA VAL A 239 -18.70 13.04 2.83
C VAL A 239 -19.85 12.21 2.24
N SER A 240 -19.64 10.93 1.93
CA SER A 240 -20.68 10.05 1.41
C SER A 240 -21.81 9.76 2.40
N ILE A 241 -21.52 9.79 3.71
CA ILE A 241 -22.55 9.64 4.76
C ILE A 241 -23.34 10.94 4.96
N TYR A 242 -22.66 12.08 5.06
CA TYR A 242 -23.26 13.31 5.59
C TYR A 242 -23.64 14.35 4.53
N VAL A 243 -23.18 14.21 3.28
CA VAL A 243 -23.37 15.22 2.23
C VAL A 243 -24.19 14.66 1.08
N SER A 244 -25.37 15.23 0.83
CA SER A 244 -26.28 14.76 -0.23
C SER A 244 -25.71 14.90 -1.65
N SER A 245 -24.72 15.77 -1.87
CA SER A 245 -24.03 15.91 -3.17
C SER A 245 -22.99 14.81 -3.45
N ALA A 246 -22.72 13.92 -2.49
CA ALA A 246 -21.81 12.79 -2.67
C ALA A 246 -22.31 11.73 -3.66
N GLY A 247 -23.56 11.85 -4.13
CA GLY A 247 -24.10 11.01 -5.21
C GLY A 247 -23.64 11.41 -6.62
N SER A 248 -22.83 12.47 -6.81
CA SER A 248 -22.34 12.82 -8.14
C SER A 248 -21.38 11.75 -8.67
N LEU A 249 -21.51 11.38 -9.94
CA LEU A 249 -20.67 10.38 -10.61
C LEU A 249 -19.17 10.61 -10.36
N GLY A 250 -18.68 11.83 -10.62
CA GLY A 250 -17.26 12.17 -10.44
C GLY A 250 -16.72 12.02 -9.00
N PHE A 251 -17.58 12.17 -7.99
CA PHE A 251 -17.19 11.88 -6.61
C PHE A 251 -17.01 10.38 -6.38
N GLN A 252 -17.93 9.56 -6.89
CA GLN A 252 -17.86 8.10 -6.78
C GLN A 252 -16.67 7.53 -7.56
N GLU A 253 -16.35 8.08 -8.73
CA GLU A 253 -15.15 7.74 -9.50
C GLU A 253 -13.88 7.99 -8.68
N ALA A 254 -13.73 9.20 -8.13
CA ALA A 254 -12.59 9.55 -7.31
C ALA A 254 -12.49 8.65 -6.06
N PHE A 255 -13.62 8.37 -5.42
CA PHE A 255 -13.66 7.51 -4.25
C PHE A 255 -13.21 6.07 -4.55
N ALA A 256 -13.66 5.52 -5.68
CA ALA A 256 -13.27 4.19 -6.16
C ALA A 256 -11.76 4.09 -6.39
N VAL A 257 -11.18 5.05 -7.12
CA VAL A 257 -9.74 5.10 -7.41
C VAL A 257 -8.91 5.18 -6.13
N ILE A 258 -9.29 6.07 -5.20
CA ILE A 258 -8.56 6.27 -3.95
C ILE A 258 -8.67 5.05 -3.04
N SER A 259 -9.84 4.39 -2.98
CA SER A 259 -10.06 3.17 -2.20
C SER A 259 -9.22 1.99 -2.72
N ALA A 260 -9.15 1.84 -4.05
CA ALA A 260 -8.29 0.83 -4.68
C ALA A 260 -6.81 1.08 -4.35
N ALA A 261 -6.35 2.33 -4.43
CA ALA A 261 -4.98 2.71 -4.06
C ALA A 261 -4.69 2.44 -2.57
N SER A 262 -5.62 2.75 -1.68
CA SER A 262 -5.47 2.53 -0.23
C SER A 262 -5.31 1.05 0.14
N THR A 263 -5.97 0.14 -0.59
CA THR A 263 -5.88 -1.30 -0.35
C THR A 263 -4.50 -1.86 -0.67
N LEU A 264 -3.83 -1.30 -1.68
CA LEU A 264 -2.54 -1.80 -2.19
C LEU A 264 -1.33 -1.06 -1.62
N ALA A 265 -1.52 0.18 -1.16
CA ALA A 265 -0.47 1.01 -0.57
C ALA A 265 0.38 0.32 0.52
N PRO A 266 -0.19 -0.48 1.46
CA PRO A 266 0.61 -1.14 2.49
C PRO A 266 1.59 -2.18 1.94
N ALA A 267 1.32 -2.74 0.76
CA ALA A 267 2.17 -3.74 0.11
C ALA A 267 3.25 -3.12 -0.80
N TRP A 268 3.09 -1.87 -1.25
CA TRP A 268 4.11 -1.16 -2.02
C TRP A 268 5.34 -0.81 -1.19
N TYR A 269 5.13 -0.43 0.08
CA TYR A 269 6.20 -0.03 0.98
C TYR A 269 7.26 -1.13 1.25
N PRO A 270 6.91 -2.37 1.66
CA PRO A 270 7.90 -3.39 2.02
C PRO A 270 8.73 -3.78 0.81
N VAL A 271 8.09 -3.80 -0.36
CA VAL A 271 8.74 -4.04 -1.64
C VAL A 271 9.77 -2.95 -1.93
N ALA A 272 9.41 -1.67 -1.78
CA ALA A 272 10.34 -0.56 -1.96
C ALA A 272 11.53 -0.63 -0.99
N VAL A 273 11.29 -0.97 0.27
CA VAL A 273 12.36 -1.16 1.27
C VAL A 273 13.26 -2.33 0.93
N ILE A 274 12.72 -3.48 0.53
CA ILE A 274 13.53 -4.63 0.11
C ILE A 274 14.42 -4.26 -1.09
N ILE A 275 13.86 -3.58 -2.09
CA ILE A 275 14.60 -3.12 -3.27
C ILE A 275 15.69 -2.13 -2.86
N LEU A 276 15.39 -1.14 -1.99
CA LEU A 276 16.39 -0.18 -1.51
C LEU A 276 17.54 -0.90 -0.76
N ILE A 277 17.19 -1.86 0.10
CA ILE A 277 18.16 -2.61 0.88
C ILE A 277 19.09 -3.44 -0.01
N GLN A 278 18.52 -4.13 -1.00
CA GLN A 278 19.29 -5.02 -1.88
C GLN A 278 20.07 -4.26 -2.96
N SER A 279 19.50 -3.19 -3.51
CA SER A 279 20.20 -2.34 -4.49
C SER A 279 21.46 -1.72 -3.90
N ASN A 280 21.44 -1.31 -2.64
CA ASN A 280 22.62 -0.75 -1.97
C ASN A 280 23.69 -1.81 -1.62
N ASN A 281 23.30 -3.08 -1.53
CA ASN A 281 24.22 -4.21 -1.31
C ASN A 281 24.63 -4.91 -2.62
N SER A 282 24.18 -4.41 -3.78
CA SER A 282 24.45 -5.04 -5.06
C SER A 282 25.91 -4.81 -5.49
N PRO A 283 26.63 -5.87 -5.92
CA PRO A 283 28.00 -5.73 -6.43
C PRO A 283 28.09 -4.81 -7.66
N VAL A 284 26.98 -4.56 -8.37
CA VAL A 284 26.95 -3.59 -9.48
C VAL A 284 27.18 -2.16 -9.00
N VAL A 285 26.63 -1.78 -7.83
CA VAL A 285 26.86 -0.44 -7.24
C VAL A 285 28.30 -0.32 -6.76
N GLU A 286 28.89 -1.40 -6.25
CA GLU A 286 30.30 -1.47 -5.89
C GLU A 286 31.22 -1.32 -7.12
N THR A 287 30.91 -2.00 -8.23
CA THR A 287 31.65 -1.86 -9.50
C THR A 287 31.54 -0.45 -10.09
N LEU A 288 30.36 0.18 -10.01
CA LEU A 288 30.16 1.56 -10.47
C LEU A 288 30.93 2.56 -9.61
N HIS A 289 30.97 2.37 -8.28
CA HIS A 289 31.79 3.19 -7.38
C HIS A 289 33.29 3.02 -7.67
N ASN A 290 33.75 1.78 -7.86
CA ASN A 290 35.14 1.48 -8.17
C ASN A 290 35.57 2.04 -9.54
N THR A 291 34.68 1.96 -10.54
CA THR A 291 34.94 2.52 -11.88
C THR A 291 35.01 4.05 -11.85
N ARG A 292 34.16 4.72 -11.07
CA ARG A 292 34.23 6.18 -10.87
C ARG A 292 35.48 6.60 -10.11
N SER A 293 35.86 5.86 -9.07
CA SER A 293 37.07 6.14 -8.29
C SER A 293 38.34 5.95 -9.12
N GLY A 294 38.40 4.91 -9.96
CA GLY A 294 39.51 4.67 -10.88
C GLY A 294 39.65 5.76 -11.95
N ARG A 295 38.52 6.25 -12.49
CA ARG A 295 38.53 7.34 -13.49
C ARG A 295 38.99 8.68 -12.90
N TYR A 296 38.63 8.97 -11.65
CA TYR A 296 39.12 10.16 -10.95
C TYR A 296 40.63 10.11 -10.70
N LEU A 297 41.17 8.95 -10.35
CA LEU A 297 42.61 8.79 -10.12
C LEU A 297 43.39 8.93 -11.44
N SER A 298 42.90 8.37 -12.54
CA SER A 298 43.53 8.53 -13.85
C SER A 298 43.50 9.98 -14.35
N ASP A 299 42.43 10.72 -14.09
CA ASP A 299 42.32 12.13 -14.48
C ASP A 299 43.27 13.01 -13.63
N VAL A 300 43.47 12.67 -12.36
CA VAL A 300 44.43 13.37 -11.48
C VAL A 300 45.87 13.06 -11.89
N GLU A 301 46.21 11.81 -12.18
CA GLU A 301 47.54 11.44 -12.70
C GLU A 301 47.85 12.12 -14.04
N GLY A 302 46.88 12.14 -14.97
CA GLY A 302 47.04 12.82 -16.25
C GLY A 302 47.31 14.33 -16.10
N ASN A 303 46.58 15.01 -15.21
CA ASN A 303 46.79 16.43 -14.94
C ASN A 303 48.14 16.73 -14.26
N ILE A 304 48.65 15.82 -13.44
CA ILE A 304 49.98 15.96 -12.80
C ILE A 304 51.09 15.78 -13.83
N GLU A 305 50.98 14.78 -14.72
CA GLU A 305 51.93 14.57 -15.80
C GLU A 305 51.96 15.76 -16.76
N GLU A 306 50.80 16.30 -17.14
CA GLU A 306 50.69 17.45 -18.04
C GLU A 306 51.29 18.73 -17.41
N ALA A 307 51.07 18.96 -16.11
CA ALA A 307 51.71 20.05 -15.38
C ALA A 307 53.24 19.89 -15.31
N SER A 308 53.73 18.68 -15.09
CA SER A 308 55.18 18.39 -15.05
C SER A 308 55.86 18.60 -16.41
N ASN A 309 55.17 18.29 -17.51
CA ASN A 309 55.67 18.49 -18.87
C ASN A 309 55.68 19.98 -19.27
N MET A 310 54.73 20.78 -18.79
CA MET A 310 54.74 22.24 -18.98
C MET A 310 55.89 22.93 -18.23
N GLU A 311 56.26 22.47 -17.03
CA GLU A 311 57.42 23.00 -16.31
C GLU A 311 58.76 22.69 -16.98
N GLN A 312 58.86 21.56 -17.70
CA GLN A 312 60.08 21.19 -18.44
C GLN A 312 60.16 21.87 -19.82
N GLY A 313 59.03 22.14 -20.48
CA GLY A 313 58.97 22.81 -21.79
C GLY A 313 59.18 24.32 -21.77
N GLY A 314 59.03 24.99 -20.61
CA GLY A 314 59.22 26.43 -20.44
C GLY A 314 60.67 26.89 -20.22
N ARG A 315 61.65 25.99 -20.31
CA ARG A 315 63.08 26.30 -20.19
C ARG A 315 63.79 26.18 -21.55
N PHE A 316 63.48 27.09 -22.47
CA PHE A 316 64.31 27.38 -23.64
C PHE A 316 64.31 28.88 -23.93
#